data_AF-A0A5J4KNW5-F1
#
_entry.id   AF-A0A5J4KNW5-F1
#
_cell.length_a   1.000
_cell.length_b   1.000
_cell.length_c   1.000
_cell.angle_alpha   90.00
_cell.angle_beta   90.00
_cell.angle_gamma   90.00
#
_symmetry.space_group_name_H-M   'P 1'
#
loop_
_entity.id
_entity.type
_entity.pdbx_description
1 polymer ?
#
loop_
_entity_poly.entity_id
_entity_poly.type
_entity_poly.pdbx_seq_one_letter_code
_entity_poly.pdbx_strand_id
1 'polypeptide(L)'
;MYKDTPKFRLFMYRQYSQQYGELISDGDYSLNERVKFANGKAIGTVTWKYLKREAGLIYVLEDYSGFHFQVTANEIVSKAEPA
;
A
#
# COMPACT_ATOMS: atom_id res chain seq x y z
N MET A 1 -16.94 9.68 4.70
CA MET A 1 -15.82 10.61 4.42
C MET A 1 -14.95 10.80 5.68
N TYR A 2 -14.34 9.71 6.19
CA TYR A 2 -13.56 9.70 7.44
C TYR A 2 -12.03 9.58 7.21
N LYS A 3 -11.64 9.28 5.97
CA LYS A 3 -10.30 8.78 5.56
C LYS A 3 -9.33 9.86 5.04
N ASP A 4 -9.82 11.08 4.82
CA ASP A 4 -9.01 12.22 4.36
C ASP A 4 -8.65 13.22 5.44
N THR A 5 -8.81 12.86 6.72
CA THR A 5 -8.33 13.74 7.78
C THR A 5 -6.80 13.60 7.92
N PRO A 6 -6.04 14.71 7.95
CA PRO A 6 -4.58 14.66 8.16
C PRO A 6 -4.17 13.86 9.40
N LYS A 7 -5.03 13.84 10.43
CA LYS A 7 -4.82 13.06 11.66
C LYS A 7 -4.80 11.55 11.40
N PHE A 8 -5.73 11.04 10.60
CA PHE A 8 -5.78 9.60 10.27
C PHE A 8 -4.57 9.18 9.44
N ARG A 9 -4.18 9.98 8.42
CA ARG A 9 -2.97 9.72 7.64
C ARG A 9 -1.71 9.72 8.50
N LEU A 10 -1.60 10.67 9.44
CA LEU A 10 -0.47 10.72 10.37
C LEU A 10 -0.45 9.51 11.31
N PHE A 11 -1.61 9.07 11.81
CA PHE A 11 -1.73 7.88 12.65
C PHE A 11 -1.25 6.63 11.89
N MET A 12 -1.77 6.42 10.68
CA MET A 12 -1.39 5.28 9.84
C MET A 12 0.09 5.31 9.46
N TYR A 13 0.61 6.49 9.09
CA TYR A 13 2.03 6.68 8.84
C TYR A 13 2.88 6.26 10.05
N ARG A 14 2.52 6.71 11.26
CA ARG A 14 3.25 6.34 12.49
C ARG A 14 3.21 4.83 12.73
N GLN A 15 2.04 4.21 12.56
CA GLN A 15 1.87 2.76 12.75
C GLN A 15 2.78 1.97 11.80
N TYR A 16 2.72 2.24 10.49
CA TYR A 16 3.50 1.48 9.51
C TYR A 16 4.99 1.81 9.56
N SER A 17 5.36 3.07 9.86
CA SER A 17 6.78 3.44 9.94
C SER A 17 7.47 2.79 11.14
N GLN A 18 6.76 2.60 12.25
CA GLN A 18 7.28 1.80 13.38
C GLN A 18 7.51 0.34 12.99
N GLN A 19 6.70 -0.22 12.08
CA GLN A 19 6.78 -1.61 11.68
C GLN A 19 7.80 -1.88 10.56
N TYR A 20 7.94 -0.96 9.61
CA TYR A 20 8.69 -1.17 8.37
C TYR A 20 9.85 -0.19 8.13
N GLY A 21 9.98 0.85 8.97
CA GLY A 21 10.97 1.91 8.78
C GLY A 21 10.44 3.08 7.98
N GLU A 22 11.32 3.77 7.26
CA GLU A 22 10.94 4.99 6.52
C GLU A 22 10.24 4.68 5.20
N LEU A 23 9.43 5.64 4.75
CA LEU A 23 8.85 5.62 3.40
C LEU A 23 9.96 5.74 2.36
N ILE A 24 9.79 5.00 1.27
CA ILE A 24 10.67 5.10 0.10
C ILE A 24 9.91 5.60 -1.13
N SER A 25 10.61 6.32 -2.00
CA SER A 25 10.09 6.76 -3.30
C SER A 25 10.07 5.66 -4.34
N ASP A 26 10.98 4.69 -4.21
CA ASP A 26 11.27 3.69 -5.24
C ASP A 26 10.39 2.45 -5.09
N GLY A 27 10.45 1.55 -6.07
CA GLY A 27 9.66 0.33 -6.15
C GLY A 27 8.92 0.16 -7.47
N ASP A 28 8.44 -1.06 -7.70
CA ASP A 28 7.79 -1.51 -8.94
C ASP A 28 6.46 -0.80 -9.24
N TYR A 29 5.80 -0.28 -8.20
CA TYR A 29 4.52 0.41 -8.31
C TYR A 29 4.60 1.83 -7.75
N SER A 30 3.87 2.75 -8.38
CA SER A 30 3.79 4.16 -7.98
C SER A 30 2.70 4.38 -6.94
N LEU A 31 2.79 5.48 -6.19
CA LEU A 31 1.68 5.90 -5.34
C LEU A 31 0.43 6.20 -6.20
N ASN A 32 -0.75 5.89 -5.68
CA ASN A 32 -2.06 5.94 -6.34
C ASN A 32 -2.23 4.95 -7.51
N GLU A 33 -1.26 4.07 -7.76
CA GLU A 33 -1.39 3.03 -8.76
C GLU A 33 -2.33 1.93 -8.26
N ARG A 34 -3.23 1.45 -9.13
CA ARG A 34 -4.12 0.33 -8.81
C ARG A 34 -3.46 -0.98 -9.19
N VAL A 35 -3.49 -1.96 -8.29
CA VAL A 35 -2.84 -3.26 -8.47
C VAL A 35 -3.77 -4.42 -8.13
N LYS A 36 -3.54 -5.58 -8.75
CA LYS A 36 -4.22 -6.86 -8.52
C LYS A 36 -3.26 -7.84 -7.85
N PHE A 37 -3.74 -8.62 -6.90
CA PHE A 37 -2.94 -9.57 -6.13
C PHE A 37 -3.47 -11.02 -6.23
N ALA A 38 -2.62 -11.99 -5.86
CA ALA A 38 -2.72 -13.42 -6.24
C ALA A 38 -4.03 -14.14 -5.84
N ASN A 39 -4.83 -13.56 -4.95
CA ASN A 39 -6.18 -14.05 -4.65
C ASN A 39 -7.23 -13.69 -5.71
N GLY A 40 -6.83 -13.03 -6.80
CA GLY A 40 -7.55 -12.98 -8.08
C GLY A 40 -8.79 -12.08 -8.12
N LYS A 41 -9.17 -11.41 -7.02
CA LYS A 41 -10.40 -10.60 -7.00
C LYS A 41 -10.28 -9.24 -6.34
N ALA A 42 -9.28 -9.03 -5.50
CA ALA A 42 -9.17 -7.77 -4.77
C ALA A 42 -8.22 -6.81 -5.50
N ILE A 43 -8.67 -5.56 -5.61
CA ILE A 43 -7.96 -4.44 -6.23
C ILE A 43 -7.65 -3.47 -5.12
N GLY A 44 -6.39 -3.07 -5.01
CA GLY A 44 -5.93 -2.07 -4.05
C GLY A 44 -5.25 -0.90 -4.77
N THR A 45 -5.34 0.27 -4.17
CA THR A 45 -4.62 1.48 -4.60
C THR A 45 -3.40 1.67 -3.72
N VAL A 46 -2.22 1.85 -4.30
CA VAL A 46 -0.98 2.03 -3.53
C VAL A 46 -1.01 3.35 -2.78
N THR A 47 -0.96 3.30 -1.45
CA THR A 47 -0.97 4.49 -0.58
C THR A 47 0.44 4.81 -0.07
N TRP A 48 1.23 3.79 0.27
CA TRP A 48 2.60 3.95 0.79
C TRP A 48 3.50 2.78 0.40
N LYS A 49 4.82 3.04 0.47
CA LYS A 49 5.87 2.09 0.12
C LYS A 49 6.97 2.12 1.16
N TYR A 50 7.39 0.94 1.61
CA TYR A 50 8.43 0.77 2.62
C TYR A 50 9.43 -0.31 2.19
N LEU A 51 10.66 -0.22 2.71
CA LEU A 51 11.68 -1.25 2.53
C LEU A 51 11.96 -1.95 3.87
N LYS A 52 11.47 -3.17 4.04
CA LYS A 52 11.76 -4.00 5.21
C LYS A 52 12.92 -4.95 4.91
N ARG A 53 14.00 -4.88 5.68
CA ARG A 53 15.24 -5.66 5.43
C ARG A 53 15.02 -7.16 5.16
N GLU A 54 14.09 -7.79 5.88
CA GLU A 54 13.84 -9.24 5.79
C GLU A 54 12.77 -9.64 4.76
N ALA A 55 11.90 -8.70 4.36
CA ALA A 55 10.74 -8.98 3.50
C ALA A 55 10.75 -8.21 2.17
N GLY A 56 11.75 -7.35 1.96
CA GLY A 56 11.86 -6.50 0.78
C GLY A 56 10.84 -5.36 0.77
N LEU A 57 10.32 -5.07 -0.41
CA LEU A 57 9.37 -3.99 -0.65
C LEU A 57 7.98 -4.37 -0.10
N ILE A 58 7.47 -3.51 0.79
CA ILE A 58 6.12 -3.59 1.35
C ILE A 58 5.30 -2.44 0.79
N TYR A 59 4.14 -2.76 0.23
CA TYR A 59 3.15 -1.80 -0.24
C TYR A 59 1.98 -1.79 0.72
N VAL A 60 1.59 -0.60 1.19
CA VAL A 60 0.31 -0.41 1.87
C VAL A 60 -0.69 0.05 0.82
N LEU A 61 -1.79 -0.70 0.71
CA LEU A 61 -2.84 -0.48 -0.28
C LEU A 61 -4.15 -0.07 0.42
N GLU A 62 -4.99 0.69 -0.28
CA GLU A 62 -6.38 0.98 0.09
C GLU A 62 -7.35 0.30 -0.89
N ASP A 63 -8.33 -0.45 -0.38
CA ASP A 63 -9.40 -1.01 -1.21
C ASP A 63 -10.57 -0.03 -1.46
N TYR A 64 -11.59 -0.46 -2.20
CA TYR A 64 -12.77 0.37 -2.48
C TYR A 64 -13.57 0.75 -1.22
N SER A 65 -13.48 -0.04 -0.14
CA SER A 65 -14.14 0.26 1.14
C SER A 65 -13.38 1.32 1.95
N GLY A 66 -12.10 1.53 1.65
CA GLY A 66 -11.19 2.39 2.41
C GLY A 66 -10.40 1.64 3.48
N PHE A 67 -10.43 0.31 3.44
CA PHE A 67 -9.63 -0.52 4.31
C PHE A 67 -8.18 -0.55 3.81
N HIS A 68 -7.24 -0.39 4.74
CA HIS A 68 -5.81 -0.42 4.42
C HIS A 68 -5.21 -1.76 4.79
N PHE A 69 -4.39 -2.31 3.92
CA PHE A 69 -3.73 -3.59 4.12
C PHE A 69 -2.34 -3.59 3.48
N GLN A 70 -1.43 -4.39 4.04
CA GLN A 70 -0.08 -4.55 3.54
C GLN A 70 0.05 -5.76 2.62
N VAL A 71 0.89 -5.64 1.60
CA VAL A 71 1.33 -6.76 0.75
C VAL A 71 2.81 -6.60 0.39
N THR A 72 3.51 -7.70 0.18
CA THR A 72 4.86 -7.71 -0.40
C THR A 72 4.79 -7.59 -1.93
N ALA A 73 5.86 -7.11 -2.57
CA ALA A 73 5.92 -6.94 -4.03
C ALA A 73 5.54 -8.21 -4.81
N ASN A 74 5.97 -9.38 -4.33
CA ASN A 74 5.72 -10.68 -4.95
C ASN A 74 4.26 -11.17 -4.82
N GLU A 75 3.44 -10.56 -3.96
CA GLU A 75 2.01 -10.87 -3.86
C GLU A 75 1.18 -10.14 -4.92
N ILE A 76 1.76 -9.12 -5.57
CA ILE A 76 1.14 -8.35 -6.64
C ILE A 76 1.36 -9.05 -7.98
N VAL A 77 0.28 -9.40 -8.68
CA VAL A 77 0.33 -10.16 -9.94
C VAL A 77 0.29 -9.25 -11.16
N SER A 78 -0.39 -8.11 -11.08
CA SER A 78 -0.48 -7.17 -12.20
C SER A 78 -0.92 -5.77 -11.77
N LYS A 79 -0.70 -4.80 -12.65
CA LYS A 79 -1.41 -3.51 -12.61
C LYS A 79 -2.91 -3.74 -12.89
N ALA A 80 -3.77 -2.90 -12.32
CA ALA A 80 -5.18 -2.86 -12.63
C ALA A 80 -5.49 -1.69 -13.55
N GLU A 81 -6.50 -1.84 -14.40
CA GLU A 81 -6.97 -0.74 -15.24
C GLU A 81 -7.52 0.42 -14.38
N PRO A 82 -7.36 1.67 -14.83
CA PRO A 82 -8.07 2.79 -14.22
C PRO A 82 -9.58 2.54 -14.27
N ALA A 83 -10.28 2.90 -13.18
CA ALA A 83 -11.75 2.82 -13.11
C ALA A 83 -12.38 3.92 -13.97
#